data_AF-A0A8E2IAV6-F1
#
_entry.id   AF-A0A8E2IAV6-F1
#
_cell.length_a   1.000
_cell.length_b   1.000
_cell.length_c   1.000
_cell.angle_alpha   90.00
_cell.angle_beta   90.00
_cell.angle_gamma   90.00
#
_symmetry.space_group_name_H-M   'P 1'
#
loop_
_entity.id
_entity.type
_entity.pdbx_description
1 polymer ?
#
loop_
_entity_poly.entity_id
_entity_poly.type
_entity_poly.pdbx_seq_one_letter_code
_entity_poly.pdbx_strand_id
1 'polypeptide(L)' 'MLSIKGKANELIDKYGTNCPFKIAKMMGIIITYENLGNTLGYFSKNFRVPIIHINEKASEYGKKFICGHELGHVILHPEV' A
#
# COMPACT_ATOMS: atom_id res chain seq x y z
N MET A 1 -6.15 -5.78 -20.83
CA MET A 1 -6.16 -5.51 -19.39
C MET A 1 -5.00 -6.28 -18.77
N LEU A 2 -4.01 -5.63 -18.16
CA LEU A 2 -2.94 -6.36 -17.45
C LEU A 2 -3.55 -7.07 -16.24
N SER A 3 -3.15 -8.33 -16.00
CA SER A 3 -3.54 -9.03 -14.78
C SER A 3 -2.97 -8.32 -13.55
N ILE A 4 -3.53 -8.57 -12.36
CA ILE A 4 -2.99 -8.03 -11.09
C ILE A 4 -1.49 -8.38 -10.97
N LYS A 5 -1.11 -9.61 -11.34
CA LYS A 5 0.30 -10.04 -11.40
C LYS A 5 1.12 -9.20 -12.39
N GLY A 6 0.58 -8.93 -13.58
CA GLY A 6 1.23 -8.07 -14.57
C GLY A 6 1.47 -6.65 -14.03
N LYS A 7 0.49 -6.07 -13.35
CA LYS A 7 0.63 -4.74 -12.74
C LYS A 7 1.66 -4.73 -11.62
N ALA A 8 1.67 -5.76 -10.78
CA ALA A 8 2.68 -5.89 -9.73
C ALA A 8 4.10 -5.96 -10.31
N ASN A 9 4.31 -6.74 -11.37
CA ASN A 9 5.61 -6.81 -12.05
C ASN A 9 6.02 -5.46 -12.66
N GLU A 10 5.10 -4.75 -13.32
CA GLU A 10 5.36 -3.40 -13.86
C GLU A 10 5.84 -2.42 -12.77
N LEU A 11 5.24 -2.47 -11.58
CA LEU A 11 5.66 -1.65 -10.44
C LEU A 11 7.05 -2.06 -9.94
N ILE A 12 7.32 -3.36 -9.87
CA ILE A 12 8.63 -3.88 -9.45
C ILE A 12 9.71 -3.39 -10.43
N ASP A 13 9.47 -3.50 -11.73
CA ASP A 13 10.41 -3.06 -12.76
C ASP A 13 10.61 -1.55 -12.73
N LYS A 14 9.52 -0.77 -12.56
CA LYS A 14 9.55 0.69 -12.50
C LYS A 14 10.33 1.23 -11.30
N TYR A 15 10.16 0.63 -10.13
CA TYR A 15 10.75 1.12 -8.87
C TYR A 15 12.00 0.34 -8.45
N GLY A 16 12.37 -0.73 -9.16
CA GLY A 16 13.55 -1.55 -8.89
C GLY A 16 13.48 -2.36 -7.58
N THR A 17 12.27 -2.57 -7.04
CA THR A 17 12.09 -3.28 -5.76
C THR A 17 10.70 -3.89 -5.66
N ASN A 18 10.60 -5.02 -4.95
CA ASN A 18 9.31 -5.67 -4.61
C ASN A 18 8.85 -5.37 -3.17
N CYS A 19 9.51 -4.44 -2.49
CA CYS A 19 9.11 -4.03 -1.15
C CYS A 19 7.99 -2.99 -1.24
N PRO A 20 6.76 -3.29 -0.79
CA PRO A 20 5.62 -2.38 -0.96
C PRO A 20 5.84 -1.05 -0.21
N PHE A 21 6.50 -1.07 0.94
CA PHE A 21 6.87 0.16 1.67
C PHE A 21 7.79 1.08 0.87
N LYS A 22 8.79 0.50 0.17
CA LYS A 22 9.71 1.29 -0.66
C LYS A 22 8.99 1.89 -1.86
N ILE A 23 8.15 1.08 -2.54
CA ILE A 23 7.34 1.55 -3.67
C ILE A 23 6.42 2.68 -3.22
N ALA A 24 5.67 2.49 -2.13
CA ALA A 24 4.75 3.49 -1.59
C ALA A 24 5.48 4.80 -1.25
N LYS A 25 6.65 4.72 -0.60
CA LYS A 25 7.49 5.88 -0.31
C LYS A 25 7.96 6.61 -1.58
N MET A 26 8.41 5.85 -2.60
CA MET A 26 8.84 6.43 -3.89
C MET A 26 7.67 7.07 -4.66
N MET A 27 6.45 6.61 -4.42
CA MET A 27 5.22 7.21 -4.95
C MET A 27 4.73 8.44 -4.17
N GLY A 28 5.39 8.81 -3.07
CA GLY A 28 4.95 9.90 -2.19
C GLY A 28 3.71 9.55 -1.35
N ILE A 29 3.39 8.26 -1.21
CA ILE A 29 2.30 7.78 -0.35
C ILE A 29 2.79 7.81 1.11
N ILE A 30 2.01 8.43 1.99
CA ILE A 30 2.29 8.44 3.42
C ILE A 30 1.91 7.09 4.01
N ILE A 31 2.72 6.56 4.92
CA ILE A 31 2.41 5.31 5.64
C ILE A 31 2.35 5.63 7.14
N THR A 32 1.22 5.36 7.76
CA THR A 32 0.98 5.53 9.20
C THR A 32 0.75 4.18 9.87
N TYR A 33 1.13 4.09 11.14
CA TYR A 33 0.92 2.91 11.97
C TYR A 33 0.06 3.30 13.16
N GLU A 34 -1.08 2.64 13.33
CA GLU A 34 -2.11 3.05 14.29
C GLU A 34 -2.76 1.82 14.93
N ASN A 35 -3.34 1.98 16.14
CA ASN A 35 -4.18 0.94 16.74
C ASN A 35 -5.56 0.92 16.06
N LEU A 36 -5.71 0.07 15.05
CA LEU A 36 -6.93 -0.02 14.25
C LEU A 36 -7.95 -1.05 14.78
N GLY A 37 -7.77 -1.53 16.02
CA GLY A 37 -8.61 -2.59 16.58
C GLY A 37 -8.54 -3.88 15.75
N ASN A 38 -9.69 -4.32 15.24
CA ASN A 38 -9.80 -5.52 14.41
C ASN A 38 -9.51 -5.27 12.92
N THR A 39 -9.41 -4.01 12.49
CA THR A 39 -9.09 -3.66 11.10
C THR A 39 -7.62 -3.86 10.84
N LEU A 40 -7.24 -4.50 9.73
CA LEU A 40 -5.83 -4.76 9.40
C LEU A 40 -5.13 -3.51 8.85
N GLY A 41 -5.81 -2.78 7.99
CA GLY A 41 -5.34 -1.55 7.36
C GLY A 41 -6.41 -0.99 6.43
N TYR A 42 -6.17 0.21 5.92
CA TYR A 42 -6.97 0.86 4.90
C TYR A 42 -6.15 1.98 4.25
N PHE A 43 -6.53 2.42 3.06
CA PHE A 43 -6.00 3.66 2.49
C PHE A 43 -7.03 4.79 2.57
N SER A 44 -6.55 6.03 2.60
CA SER A 44 -7.38 7.23 2.51
C SER A 44 -6.70 8.29 1.66
N LYS A 45 -7.43 9.35 1.29
CA LYS A 45 -6.88 10.52 0.63
C LYS A 45 -7.20 11.78 1.43
N ASN A 46 -6.16 12.48 1.88
CA ASN A 46 -6.31 13.80 2.50
C ASN A 46 -5.72 14.85 1.57
N PHE A 47 -6.53 15.82 1.10
CA PHE A 47 -6.09 16.85 0.15
C PHE A 47 -5.33 16.29 -1.07
N ARG A 48 -5.81 15.18 -1.65
CA ARG A 48 -5.19 14.42 -2.77
C ARG A 48 -3.90 13.68 -2.42
N VAL A 49 -3.43 13.74 -1.17
CA VAL A 49 -2.30 12.95 -0.70
C VAL A 49 -2.82 11.58 -0.25
N PRO A 50 -2.44 10.49 -0.93
CA PRO A 50 -2.79 9.14 -0.49
C PRO A 50 -2.02 8.78 0.79
N ILE A 51 -2.72 8.13 1.71
CA ILE A 51 -2.20 7.64 2.99
C ILE A 51 -2.58 6.17 3.13
N ILE A 52 -1.62 5.32 3.47
CA ILE A 52 -1.84 3.91 3.84
C ILE A 52 -1.73 3.81 5.36
N HIS A 53 -2.81 3.39 6.00
CA HIS A 53 -2.91 3.16 7.43
C HIS A 53 -2.74 1.67 7.70
N ILE A 54 -1.80 1.33 8.58
CA ILE A 54 -1.46 -0.06 8.90
C ILE A 54 -1.69 -0.29 10.39
N ASN A 55 -2.35 -1.39 10.75
CA ASN A 55 -2.52 -1.73 12.15
C ASN A 55 -1.16 -2.03 12.79
N GLU A 56 -0.79 -1.24 13.80
CA GLU A 56 0.49 -1.36 14.50
C GLU A 56 0.67 -2.72 15.19
N LYS A 57 -0.44 -3.39 15.53
CA LYS A 57 -0.47 -4.70 16.18
C LYS A 57 -0.17 -5.86 15.22
N ALA A 58 -0.14 -5.62 13.91
CA ALA A 58 0.22 -6.65 12.95
C ALA A 58 1.71 -7.04 13.07
N SER A 59 2.02 -8.31 12.82
CA SER A 59 3.40 -8.78 12.69
C SER A 59 4.12 -8.09 11.53
N GLU A 60 5.46 -8.11 11.48
CA GLU A 60 6.19 -7.50 10.36
C GLU A 60 5.78 -8.06 8.99
N TYR A 61 5.59 -9.38 8.91
CA TYR A 61 5.05 -10.02 7.71
C TYR A 61 3.63 -9.52 7.39
N GLY A 62 2.77 -9.42 8.41
CA GLY A 62 1.42 -8.89 8.27
C GLY A 62 1.41 -7.45 7.77
N LYS A 63 2.24 -6.57 8.33
CA LYS A 63 2.39 -5.18 7.88
C LYS A 63 2.83 -5.11 6.42
N LYS A 64 3.75 -5.97 5.99
CA LYS A 64 4.18 -6.06 4.58
C LYS A 64 3.03 -6.48 3.65
N PHE A 65 2.24 -7.46 4.06
CA PHE A 65 1.04 -7.88 3.32
C PHE A 65 0.02 -6.74 3.22
N ILE A 66 -0.32 -6.11 4.35
CA ILE A 66 -1.27 -4.98 4.41
C ILE A 66 -0.80 -3.84 3.51
N CYS A 67 0.46 -3.42 3.63
CA CYS A 67 1.00 -2.35 2.79
C CYS A 67 0.90 -2.68 1.29
N GLY A 68 1.16 -3.94 0.90
CA GLY A 68 1.02 -4.37 -0.49
C GLY A 68 -0.42 -4.39 -0.97
N HIS A 69 -1.35 -4.81 -0.10
CA HIS A 69 -2.79 -4.82 -0.37
C HIS A 69 -3.31 -3.39 -0.59
N GLU A 70 -3.06 -2.48 0.35
CA GLU A 70 -3.51 -1.09 0.26
C GLU A 70 -2.83 -0.33 -0.88
N LEU A 71 -1.55 -0.59 -1.15
CA LEU A 71 -0.88 -0.04 -2.33
C LEU A 71 -1.57 -0.45 -3.64
N GLY A 72 -2.07 -1.69 -3.70
CA GLY A 72 -2.90 -2.17 -4.80
C GLY A 72 -4.16 -1.30 -4.97
N HIS A 73 -4.87 -1.00 -3.88
CA HIS A 73 -6.05 -0.14 -3.91
C HIS A 73 -5.72 1.29 -4.34
N VAL A 74 -4.66 1.90 -3.80
CA VAL A 74 -4.25 3.26 -4.20
C VAL A 74 -3.99 3.36 -5.71
N ILE A 75 -3.47 2.29 -6.33
CA ILE A 75 -3.09 2.27 -7.75
C ILE A 75 -4.27 1.89 -8.66
N LEU A 76 -5.05 0.89 -8.27
CA LEU A 76 -6.10 0.30 -9.11
C LEU A 76 -7.48 0.91 -8.86
N HIS A 77 -7.70 1.42 -7.66
CA HIS A 77 -8.99 1.91 -7.18
C HIS A 77 -8.86 3.25 -6.43
N PRO A 78 -8.19 4.27 -7.01
CA PRO A 78 -7.89 5.51 -6.28
C PRO A 78 -9.14 6.30 -5.85
N GLU A 79 -10.29 6.11 -6.49
CA GLU A 79 -11.52 6.88 -6.24
C GLU A 79 -12.53 6.16 -5.35
N VAL A 80 -12.12 5.04 -4.75
CA VAL A 80 -12.93 4.28 -3.78
C VAL A 80 -12.77 4.84 -2.38
#